data_AF-Q127L0-F1
#
_entry.id   AF-Q127L0-F1
#
_cell.length_a   1.000
_cell.length_b   1.000
_cell.length_c   1.000
_cell.angle_alpha   90.00
_cell.angle_beta   90.00
_cell.angle_gamma   90.00
#
_symmetry.space_group_name_H-M   'P 1'
#
loop_
_entity.id
_entity.type
_entity.pdbx_description
1 polymer ?
#
loop_
_entity_poly.entity_id
_entity_poly.type
_entity_poly.pdbx_seq_one_letter_code
_entity_poly.pdbx_strand_id
1 'polypeptide(L)'
;MALTPAPFGSALPSGWDAHVHVFDSAAPARAGHYQPVHRPLADIEALAAAHGVGHLVLVQPSVYGTDNRVLLDALAQTPGRHRGVVVLDVGVPDAELDRMHALGVRGVRFNLVSPVGNGPEAMKALAPRLAERGWHVQWYANPGDLATIAQLHQGSAVACVLDHLAGLHTLLPGQDLAWQGLTRLAGQGAWVKLSGWYRLLASAPYGLLHPAITRVAAQMGERLVWGSDWPHTFFASGALPSYASVWEPVVNALGHGAALRIRDAGARLYA
;
A
#
# COMPACT_ATOMS: atom_id res chain seq x y z
N MET A 1 -15.26 19.05 -27.46
CA MET A 1 -14.33 18.39 -28.40
C MET A 1 -13.68 17.25 -27.64
N ALA A 2 -14.13 16.03 -27.89
CA ALA A 2 -13.67 14.84 -27.16
C ALA A 2 -12.20 14.58 -27.49
N LEU A 3 -11.34 14.53 -26.48
CA LEU A 3 -9.94 14.13 -26.64
C LEU A 3 -9.91 12.64 -26.94
N THR A 4 -9.59 12.28 -28.18
CA THR A 4 -9.27 10.91 -28.57
C THR A 4 -8.01 10.47 -27.81
N PRO A 5 -8.01 9.33 -27.10
CA PRO A 5 -6.79 8.84 -26.47
C PRO A 5 -5.79 8.49 -27.57
N ALA A 6 -4.56 8.98 -27.42
CA ALA A 6 -3.44 8.62 -28.29
C ALA A 6 -3.18 7.09 -28.16
N PRO A 7 -2.77 6.41 -29.25
CA PRO A 7 -2.38 5.01 -29.17
C PRO A 7 -1.24 4.85 -28.15
N PHE A 8 -1.41 3.94 -27.19
CA PHE A 8 -0.37 3.60 -26.22
C PHE A 8 0.92 3.23 -26.96
N GLY A 9 1.99 3.97 -26.69
CA GLY A 9 3.34 3.54 -27.07
C GLY A 9 3.61 2.15 -26.49
N SER A 10 4.35 1.32 -27.22
CA SER A 10 4.63 -0.08 -26.90
C SER A 10 5.46 -0.32 -25.62
N ALA A 11 5.75 0.71 -24.83
CA ALA A 11 6.53 0.63 -23.61
C ALA A 11 5.62 0.62 -22.37
N LEU A 12 5.91 -0.29 -21.43
CA LEU A 12 5.23 -0.36 -20.15
C LEU A 12 5.39 0.97 -19.38
N PRO A 13 4.32 1.58 -18.83
CA PRO A 13 4.44 2.81 -18.05
C PRO A 13 5.34 2.65 -16.82
N SER A 14 6.10 3.68 -16.45
CA SER A 14 7.00 3.64 -15.27
C SER A 14 6.29 3.68 -13.92
N GLY A 15 5.04 4.14 -13.90
CA GLY A 15 4.32 4.42 -12.66
C GLY A 15 4.03 3.16 -11.84
N TRP A 16 4.00 3.34 -10.52
CA TRP A 16 3.65 2.31 -9.55
C TRP A 16 2.30 2.58 -8.89
N ASP A 17 1.53 1.51 -8.72
CA ASP A 17 0.44 1.43 -7.75
C ASP A 17 0.92 0.59 -6.55
N ALA A 18 1.18 1.26 -5.45
CA ALA A 18 1.80 0.67 -4.27
C ALA A 18 0.81 -0.09 -3.37
N HIS A 19 -0.47 -0.24 -3.73
CA HIS A 19 -1.42 -0.97 -2.89
C HIS A 19 -2.58 -1.55 -3.71
N VAL A 20 -2.48 -2.82 -4.08
CA VAL A 20 -3.52 -3.56 -4.81
C VAL A 20 -3.75 -4.91 -4.15
N HIS A 21 -4.99 -5.37 -4.10
CA HIS A 21 -5.35 -6.71 -3.66
C HIS A 21 -5.80 -7.57 -4.84
N VAL A 22 -5.33 -8.81 -4.87
CA VAL A 22 -5.83 -9.86 -5.77
C VAL A 22 -6.64 -10.88 -4.98
N PHE A 23 -7.68 -11.40 -5.60
CA PHE A 23 -8.59 -12.38 -5.00
C PHE A 23 -8.81 -13.53 -5.97
N ASP A 24 -9.04 -14.71 -5.43
CA ASP A 24 -9.51 -15.90 -6.14
C ASP A 24 -10.82 -16.37 -5.49
N SER A 25 -11.85 -16.59 -6.30
CA SER A 25 -13.16 -17.06 -5.83
C SER A 25 -13.14 -18.50 -5.34
N ALA A 26 -12.16 -19.30 -5.75
CA ALA A 26 -11.96 -20.67 -5.28
C ALA A 26 -11.14 -20.75 -3.98
N ALA A 27 -10.39 -19.70 -3.64
CA ALA A 27 -9.55 -19.68 -2.46
C ALA A 27 -10.40 -19.55 -1.18
N PRO A 28 -10.15 -20.38 -0.15
CA PRO A 28 -10.85 -20.25 1.14
C PRO A 28 -10.62 -18.86 1.76
N ALA A 29 -11.71 -18.15 2.03
CA ALA A 29 -11.67 -16.84 2.68
C ALA A 29 -12.28 -16.92 4.07
N ARG A 30 -11.63 -16.29 5.05
CA ARG A 30 -12.19 -16.09 6.39
C ARG A 30 -13.38 -15.14 6.30
N ALA A 31 -14.42 -15.39 7.10
CA ALA A 31 -15.51 -14.44 7.26
C ALA A 31 -14.95 -13.10 7.76
N GLY A 32 -15.42 -12.00 7.16
CA GLY A 32 -14.90 -10.67 7.45
C GLY A 32 -15.80 -9.57 6.91
N HIS A 33 -15.27 -8.33 6.91
CA HIS A 33 -16.03 -7.13 6.57
C HIS A 33 -16.35 -6.96 5.08
N TYR A 34 -15.77 -7.78 4.21
CA TYR A 34 -16.01 -7.74 2.77
C TYR A 34 -15.96 -9.15 2.18
N GLN A 35 -16.61 -9.32 1.04
CA GLN A 35 -16.55 -10.54 0.25
C GLN A 35 -15.47 -10.38 -0.83
N PRO A 36 -14.53 -11.33 -0.97
CA PRO A 36 -13.58 -11.34 -2.08
C PRO A 36 -14.30 -11.30 -3.42
N VAL A 37 -13.87 -10.39 -4.29
CA VAL A 37 -14.37 -10.33 -5.67
C VAL A 37 -13.21 -10.60 -6.59
N HIS A 38 -13.21 -11.79 -7.17
CA HIS A 38 -12.19 -12.18 -8.13
C HIS A 38 -12.23 -11.25 -9.35
N ARG A 39 -11.07 -10.69 -9.68
CA ARG A 39 -10.79 -10.13 -11.01
C ARG A 39 -9.43 -10.66 -11.45
N PRO A 40 -9.31 -11.12 -12.72
CA PRO A 40 -8.03 -11.54 -13.27
C PRO A 40 -6.98 -10.44 -13.14
N LEU A 41 -5.73 -10.83 -12.86
CA LEU A 41 -4.60 -9.88 -12.77
C LEU A 41 -4.46 -9.06 -14.06
N ALA A 42 -4.62 -9.67 -15.22
CA ALA A 42 -4.54 -9.01 -16.52
C ALA A 42 -5.54 -7.84 -16.66
N ASP A 43 -6.75 -7.95 -16.08
CA ASP A 43 -7.75 -6.89 -16.13
C ASP A 43 -7.32 -5.70 -15.26
N ILE A 44 -6.73 -5.98 -14.09
CA ILE A 44 -6.18 -4.97 -13.18
C ILE A 44 -5.00 -4.26 -13.84
N GLU A 45 -4.10 -5.03 -14.48
CA GLU A 45 -2.97 -4.49 -15.23
C GLU A 45 -3.40 -3.58 -16.37
N ALA A 46 -4.40 -3.99 -17.17
CA ALA A 46 -4.93 -3.19 -18.27
C ALA A 46 -5.55 -1.88 -17.76
N LEU A 47 -6.32 -1.96 -16.67
CA LEU A 47 -6.89 -0.78 -16.01
C LEU A 47 -5.80 0.17 -15.51
N ALA A 48 -4.77 -0.36 -14.85
CA ALA A 48 -3.66 0.43 -14.32
C ALA A 48 -2.82 1.06 -15.44
N ALA A 49 -2.53 0.30 -16.51
CA ALA A 49 -1.79 0.78 -17.67
C ALA A 49 -2.51 1.94 -18.36
N ALA A 50 -3.84 1.89 -18.44
CA ALA A 50 -4.65 2.99 -18.97
C ALA A 50 -4.50 4.31 -18.19
N HIS A 51 -4.00 4.23 -16.95
CA HIS A 51 -3.76 5.37 -16.07
C HIS A 51 -2.27 5.67 -15.86
N GLY A 52 -1.39 5.09 -16.69
CA GLY A 52 0.06 5.33 -16.64
C GLY A 52 0.77 4.59 -15.49
N VAL A 53 0.23 3.45 -15.06
CA VAL A 53 0.85 2.55 -14.07
C VAL A 53 1.23 1.24 -14.76
N GLY A 54 2.50 0.86 -14.70
CA GLY A 54 2.99 -0.41 -15.25
C GLY A 54 3.30 -1.47 -14.19
N HIS A 55 3.45 -1.04 -12.93
CA HIS A 55 3.89 -1.88 -11.82
C HIS A 55 2.88 -1.83 -10.66
N LEU A 56 2.55 -3.00 -10.13
CA LEU A 56 1.64 -3.17 -9.00
C LEU A 56 2.41 -3.75 -7.80
N VAL A 57 2.05 -3.27 -6.61
CA VAL A 57 2.40 -3.91 -5.34
C VAL A 57 1.17 -4.66 -4.83
N LEU A 58 1.21 -5.97 -4.99
CA LEU A 58 0.18 -6.88 -4.51
C LEU A 58 0.34 -7.03 -3.00
N VAL A 59 -0.67 -6.59 -2.25
CA VAL A 59 -0.69 -6.64 -0.79
C VAL A 59 -1.64 -7.74 -0.36
N GLN A 60 -1.20 -8.59 0.56
CA GLN A 60 -2.01 -9.67 1.09
C GLN A 60 -3.29 -9.12 1.75
N PRO A 61 -4.48 -9.50 1.25
CA PRO A 61 -5.74 -9.06 1.83
C PRO A 61 -6.05 -9.85 3.09
N SER A 62 -6.74 -9.21 4.04
CA SER A 62 -6.90 -9.77 5.38
C SER A 62 -7.69 -11.09 5.44
N VAL A 63 -8.61 -11.29 4.50
CA VAL A 63 -9.46 -12.49 4.39
C VAL A 63 -8.68 -13.79 4.23
N TYR A 64 -7.46 -13.75 3.69
CA TYR A 64 -6.62 -14.93 3.50
C TYR A 64 -5.62 -15.16 4.66
N GLY A 65 -5.52 -14.23 5.62
CA GLY A 65 -4.56 -14.35 6.74
C GLY A 65 -3.13 -14.54 6.23
N THR A 66 -2.43 -15.57 6.73
CA THR A 66 -1.05 -15.92 6.35
C THR A 66 -0.95 -16.83 5.13
N ASP A 67 -2.09 -17.19 4.51
CA ASP A 67 -2.08 -17.94 3.25
C ASP A 67 -1.85 -16.99 2.07
N ASN A 68 -0.60 -16.83 1.68
CA ASN A 68 -0.20 -15.90 0.62
C ASN A 68 -0.29 -16.52 -0.79
N ARG A 69 -0.84 -17.74 -0.97
CA ARG A 69 -0.78 -18.46 -2.25
C ARG A 69 -1.36 -17.66 -3.41
N VAL A 70 -2.54 -17.07 -3.26
CA VAL A 70 -3.18 -16.24 -4.30
C VAL A 70 -2.27 -15.09 -4.75
N LEU A 71 -1.59 -14.42 -3.81
CA LEU A 71 -0.65 -13.35 -4.11
C LEU A 71 0.60 -13.88 -4.82
N LEU A 72 1.17 -14.98 -4.33
CA LEU A 72 2.39 -15.56 -4.91
C LEU A 72 2.16 -16.13 -6.31
N ASP A 73 1.01 -16.76 -6.55
CA ASP A 73 0.61 -17.26 -7.85
C ASP A 73 0.37 -16.11 -8.84
N ALA A 74 -0.19 -14.99 -8.37
CA ALA A 74 -0.31 -13.77 -9.17
C ALA A 74 1.07 -13.20 -9.56
N LEU A 75 2.03 -13.14 -8.64
CA LEU A 75 3.40 -12.67 -8.95
C LEU A 75 4.10 -13.58 -9.97
N ALA A 76 3.85 -14.89 -9.92
CA ALA A 76 4.46 -15.86 -10.84
C ALA A 76 3.96 -15.73 -12.30
N GLN A 77 2.79 -15.11 -12.53
CA GLN A 77 2.24 -14.90 -13.87
C GLN A 77 3.06 -13.90 -14.70
N THR A 78 3.64 -12.89 -14.06
CA THR A 78 4.49 -11.86 -14.70
C THR A 78 5.77 -11.62 -13.88
N PRO A 79 6.74 -12.56 -13.91
CA PRO A 79 7.92 -12.50 -13.04
C PRO A 79 8.70 -11.19 -13.20
N GLY A 80 9.06 -10.57 -12.08
CA GLY A 80 9.85 -9.34 -12.04
C GLY A 80 9.09 -8.04 -12.30
N ARG A 81 7.88 -8.08 -12.88
CA ARG A 81 7.07 -6.87 -13.16
C ARG A 81 6.45 -6.25 -11.91
N HIS A 82 6.01 -7.10 -10.98
CA HIS A 82 5.25 -6.69 -9.80
C HIS A 82 6.00 -7.04 -8.52
N ARG A 83 5.52 -6.54 -7.38
CA ARG A 83 6.07 -6.82 -6.06
C ARG A 83 5.01 -7.24 -5.07
N GLY A 84 5.41 -8.01 -4.07
CA GLY A 84 4.50 -8.53 -3.05
C GLY A 84 4.76 -7.96 -1.66
N VAL A 85 3.68 -7.76 -0.91
CA VAL A 85 3.71 -7.58 0.55
C VAL A 85 2.83 -8.64 1.18
N VAL A 86 3.45 -9.56 1.91
CA VAL A 86 2.82 -10.76 2.47
C VAL A 86 2.42 -10.58 3.93
N VAL A 87 1.62 -11.49 4.48
CA VAL A 87 1.45 -11.65 5.94
C VAL A 87 2.09 -12.97 6.34
N LEU A 88 2.97 -12.95 7.34
CA LEU A 88 3.75 -14.12 7.74
C LEU A 88 3.34 -14.61 9.13
N ASP A 89 3.55 -15.89 9.39
CA ASP A 89 3.70 -16.42 10.75
C ASP A 89 5.17 -16.27 11.20
N VAL A 90 5.42 -16.02 12.50
CA VAL A 90 6.80 -15.81 13.02
C VAL A 90 7.69 -17.04 12.79
N GLY A 91 7.10 -18.23 12.79
CA GLY A 91 7.79 -19.50 12.57
C GLY A 91 8.08 -19.85 11.11
N VAL A 92 7.81 -18.95 10.15
CA VAL A 92 8.13 -19.19 8.73
C VAL A 92 9.63 -19.50 8.57
N PRO A 93 10.04 -20.55 7.83
CA PRO A 93 11.45 -20.87 7.60
C PRO A 93 12.15 -19.86 6.67
N ASP A 94 13.46 -19.68 6.79
CA ASP A 94 14.23 -18.77 5.92
C ASP A 94 14.18 -19.16 4.44
N ALA A 95 14.20 -20.46 4.14
CA ALA A 95 14.06 -20.96 2.78
C ALA A 95 12.74 -20.52 2.12
N GLU A 96 11.66 -20.40 2.91
CA GLU A 96 10.38 -19.91 2.42
C GLU A 96 10.41 -18.40 2.17
N LEU A 97 11.10 -17.63 3.02
CA LEU A 97 11.34 -16.20 2.79
C LEU A 97 12.16 -15.96 1.52
N ASP A 98 13.17 -16.79 1.26
CA ASP A 98 13.99 -16.71 0.05
C ASP A 98 13.18 -17.05 -1.20
N ARG A 99 12.34 -18.09 -1.12
CA ARG A 99 11.39 -18.43 -2.19
C ARG A 99 10.45 -17.27 -2.50
N MET A 100 9.86 -16.66 -1.47
CA MET A 100 8.99 -15.48 -1.61
C MET A 100 9.77 -14.29 -2.20
N HIS A 101 11.01 -14.06 -1.79
CA HIS A 101 11.84 -12.97 -2.33
C HIS A 101 12.11 -13.14 -3.82
N ALA A 102 12.44 -14.36 -4.26
CA ALA A 102 12.64 -14.70 -5.66
C ALA A 102 11.38 -14.49 -6.51
N LEU A 103 10.20 -14.71 -5.94
CA LEU A 103 8.91 -14.40 -6.58
C LEU A 103 8.60 -12.89 -6.64
N GLY A 104 9.34 -12.05 -5.92
CA GLY A 104 9.17 -10.60 -5.94
C GLY A 104 8.58 -10.00 -4.66
N VAL A 105 8.47 -10.77 -3.57
CA VAL A 105 8.07 -10.22 -2.27
C VAL A 105 9.16 -9.29 -1.73
N ARG A 106 8.75 -8.14 -1.20
CA ARG A 106 9.63 -7.09 -0.65
C ARG A 106 9.17 -6.55 0.69
N GLY A 107 8.12 -7.10 1.30
CA GLY A 107 7.67 -6.62 2.58
C GLY A 107 6.68 -7.54 3.28
N VAL A 108 6.46 -7.22 4.55
CA VAL A 108 5.47 -7.89 5.42
C VAL A 108 4.48 -6.86 5.93
N ARG A 109 3.19 -7.20 5.90
CA ARG A 109 2.12 -6.35 6.42
C ARG A 109 1.74 -6.73 7.84
N PHE A 110 1.63 -5.70 8.68
CA PHE A 110 0.98 -5.72 9.98
C PHE A 110 -0.26 -4.83 9.91
N ASN A 111 -1.42 -5.40 10.24
CA ASN A 111 -2.69 -4.69 10.18
C ASN A 111 -3.25 -4.54 11.60
N LEU A 112 -3.21 -3.34 12.16
CA LEU A 112 -3.73 -3.03 13.49
C LEU A 112 -5.20 -2.61 13.48
N VAL A 113 -5.73 -2.21 12.31
CA VAL A 113 -7.12 -1.76 12.13
C VAL A 113 -8.08 -2.93 11.91
N SER A 114 -7.64 -3.94 11.16
CA SER A 114 -8.37 -5.20 10.96
C SER A 114 -7.42 -6.37 11.19
N PRO A 115 -7.10 -6.67 12.46
CA PRO A 115 -6.06 -7.62 12.82
C PRO A 115 -6.27 -9.00 12.22
N VAL A 116 -5.28 -9.43 11.44
CA VAL A 116 -5.17 -10.79 10.93
C VAL A 116 -3.71 -11.20 11.00
N GLY A 117 -3.44 -12.31 11.69
CA GLY A 117 -2.07 -12.75 11.95
C GLY A 117 -1.44 -11.98 13.11
N ASN A 118 -0.24 -11.45 12.88
CA ASN A 118 0.71 -11.09 13.92
C ASN A 118 0.50 -9.69 14.53
N GLY A 119 0.70 -9.59 15.85
CA GLY A 119 0.77 -8.33 16.57
C GLY A 119 2.16 -7.69 16.54
N PRO A 120 2.34 -6.50 17.17
CA PRO A 120 3.58 -5.73 17.09
C PRO A 120 4.86 -6.45 17.57
N GLU A 121 4.76 -7.38 18.52
CA GLU A 121 5.94 -8.12 19.01
C GLU A 121 6.54 -9.06 17.96
N ALA A 122 5.72 -9.59 17.05
CA ALA A 122 6.21 -10.39 15.94
C ALA A 122 7.06 -9.58 14.94
N MET A 123 6.86 -8.26 14.88
CA MET A 123 7.73 -7.40 14.07
C MET A 123 9.18 -7.47 14.56
N LYS A 124 9.42 -7.42 15.89
CA LYS A 124 10.77 -7.51 16.45
C LYS A 124 11.44 -8.84 16.12
N ALA A 125 10.68 -9.94 16.19
CA ALA A 125 11.19 -11.27 15.88
C ALA A 125 11.54 -11.45 14.39
N LEU A 126 10.74 -10.85 13.49
CA LEU A 126 10.96 -10.95 12.05
C LEU A 126 12.00 -9.95 11.54
N ALA A 127 12.15 -8.78 12.19
CA ALA A 127 12.92 -7.66 11.65
C ALA A 127 14.35 -8.00 11.18
N PRO A 128 15.19 -8.75 11.92
CA PRO A 128 16.53 -9.11 11.45
C PRO A 128 16.50 -9.88 10.12
N ARG A 129 15.59 -10.86 10.01
CA ARG A 129 15.42 -11.72 8.83
C ARG A 129 14.86 -10.95 7.63
N LEU A 130 14.03 -9.93 7.89
CA LEU A 130 13.52 -9.03 6.86
C LEU A 130 14.63 -8.08 6.37
N ALA A 131 15.46 -7.55 7.26
CA ALA A 131 16.57 -6.66 6.93
C ALA A 131 17.61 -7.34 6.03
N GLU A 132 17.94 -8.61 6.28
CA GLU A 132 18.86 -9.41 5.45
C GLU A 132 18.44 -9.49 3.97
N ARG A 133 17.13 -9.37 3.70
CA ARG A 133 16.55 -9.42 2.34
C ARG A 133 16.21 -8.04 1.78
N GLY A 134 16.48 -6.98 2.53
CA GLY A 134 16.06 -5.62 2.20
C GLY A 134 14.53 -5.43 2.18
N TRP A 135 13.78 -6.25 2.92
CA TRP A 135 12.33 -6.11 2.99
C TRP A 135 11.92 -4.97 3.94
N HIS A 136 10.73 -4.42 3.71
CA HIS A 136 10.11 -3.43 4.60
C HIS A 136 8.98 -4.03 5.44
N VAL A 137 8.60 -3.30 6.49
CA VAL A 137 7.38 -3.55 7.26
C VAL A 137 6.34 -2.51 6.86
N GLN A 138 5.17 -2.99 6.42
CA GLN A 138 4.00 -2.18 6.08
C GLN A 138 2.99 -2.21 7.23
N TRP A 139 2.52 -1.04 7.66
CA TRP A 139 1.54 -0.87 8.73
C TRP A 139 0.23 -0.31 8.20
N TYR A 140 -0.86 -1.02 8.43
CA TYR A 140 -2.19 -0.40 8.42
C TYR A 140 -2.60 -0.11 9.87
N ALA A 141 -2.65 1.17 10.21
CA ALA A 141 -2.75 1.64 11.59
C ALA A 141 -3.62 2.90 11.70
N ASN A 142 -4.06 3.20 12.92
CA ASN A 142 -4.76 4.43 13.27
C ASN A 142 -3.78 5.53 13.72
N PRO A 143 -4.20 6.81 13.78
CA PRO A 143 -3.35 7.90 14.26
C PRO A 143 -2.71 7.65 15.64
N GLY A 144 -3.44 7.02 16.55
CA GLY A 144 -2.97 6.70 17.90
C GLY A 144 -1.82 5.69 17.97
N ASP A 145 -1.63 4.90 16.91
CA ASP A 145 -0.60 3.84 16.88
C ASP A 145 0.78 4.39 16.47
N LEU A 146 0.85 5.58 15.87
CA LEU A 146 2.07 6.11 15.25
C LEU A 146 3.23 6.27 16.25
N ALA A 147 2.93 6.64 17.50
CA ALA A 147 3.94 6.73 18.56
C ALA A 147 4.55 5.36 18.89
N THR A 148 3.72 4.32 18.98
CA THR A 148 4.16 2.94 19.23
C THR A 148 4.94 2.38 18.05
N ILE A 149 4.48 2.63 16.81
CA ILE A 149 5.21 2.22 15.60
C ILE A 149 6.60 2.90 15.56
N ALA A 150 6.69 4.18 15.94
CA ALA A 150 7.96 4.89 16.02
C ALA A 150 8.91 4.34 17.09
N GLN A 151 8.38 3.74 18.15
CA GLN A 151 9.18 3.03 19.16
C GLN A 151 9.68 1.69 18.63
N LEU A 152 8.84 0.93 17.92
CA LEU A 152 9.21 -0.36 17.33
C LEU A 152 10.31 -0.23 16.27
N HIS A 153 10.29 0.85 15.49
CA HIS A 153 11.31 1.12 14.47
C HIS A 153 12.55 1.85 15.01
N GLN A 154 12.59 2.22 16.30
CA GLN A 154 13.76 2.89 16.87
C GLN A 154 14.98 1.97 16.85
N GLY A 155 15.97 2.29 16.02
CA GLY A 155 17.19 1.48 15.85
C GLY A 155 16.99 0.21 15.01
N SER A 156 15.81 0.01 14.43
CA SER A 156 15.56 -1.11 13.50
C SER A 156 16.18 -0.82 12.14
N ALA A 157 16.79 -1.84 11.52
CA ALA A 157 17.30 -1.77 10.15
C ALA A 157 16.20 -1.92 9.08
N VAL A 158 14.96 -2.21 9.50
CA VAL A 158 13.84 -2.45 8.58
C VAL A 158 13.06 -1.16 8.33
N ALA A 159 12.89 -0.83 7.04
CA ALA A 159 12.11 0.32 6.62
C ALA A 159 10.64 0.19 7.06
N CYS A 160 10.05 1.33 7.43
CA CYS A 160 8.63 1.46 7.79
C CYS A 160 7.84 2.04 6.61
N VAL A 161 6.71 1.43 6.27
CA VAL A 161 5.75 1.95 5.27
C VAL A 161 4.38 2.06 5.94
N LEU A 162 3.80 3.25 5.95
CA LEU A 162 2.50 3.53 6.55
C LEU A 162 1.41 3.55 5.45
N ASP A 163 0.41 2.68 5.58
CA ASP A 163 -0.72 2.64 4.67
C ASP A 163 -1.64 3.86 4.85
N HIS A 164 -2.34 4.22 3.77
CA HIS A 164 -3.50 5.11 3.77
C HIS A 164 -3.32 6.40 4.58
N LEU A 165 -2.37 7.26 4.17
CA LEU A 165 -2.05 8.53 4.84
C LEU A 165 -1.72 8.35 6.34
N ALA A 166 -1.19 7.19 6.73
CA ALA A 166 -0.91 6.82 8.11
C ALA A 166 -2.15 6.87 9.04
N GLY A 167 -3.35 6.68 8.48
CA GLY A 167 -4.61 6.78 9.20
C GLY A 167 -5.07 8.21 9.53
N LEU A 168 -4.32 9.24 9.12
CA LEU A 168 -4.58 10.64 9.45
C LEU A 168 -5.85 11.14 8.73
N HIS A 169 -7.00 11.00 9.41
CA HIS A 169 -8.32 11.26 8.86
C HIS A 169 -8.77 12.72 8.97
N THR A 170 -9.86 13.08 8.29
CA THR A 170 -10.40 14.46 8.20
C THR A 170 -10.76 15.10 9.54
N LEU A 171 -11.17 14.30 10.53
CA LEU A 171 -11.54 14.79 11.87
C LEU A 171 -10.35 14.98 12.82
N LEU A 172 -9.11 14.75 12.38
CA LEU A 172 -7.95 14.80 13.26
C LEU A 172 -7.52 16.25 13.52
N PRO A 173 -7.45 16.71 14.79
CA PRO A 173 -7.00 18.07 15.09
C PRO A 173 -5.58 18.36 14.60
N GLY A 174 -5.31 19.61 14.22
CA GLY A 174 -3.98 20.00 13.74
C GLY A 174 -2.86 19.84 14.78
N GLN A 175 -3.22 19.89 16.07
CA GLN A 175 -2.32 19.74 17.22
C GLN A 175 -2.29 18.33 17.82
N ASP A 176 -2.93 17.35 17.17
CA ASP A 176 -2.95 15.96 17.63
C ASP A 176 -1.53 15.37 17.70
N LEU A 177 -1.28 14.54 18.71
CA LEU A 177 0.02 13.90 18.94
C LEU A 177 0.43 12.94 17.81
N ALA A 178 -0.54 12.43 17.03
CA ALA A 178 -0.27 11.61 15.85
C ALA A 178 0.67 12.32 14.86
N TRP A 179 0.58 13.64 14.71
CA TRP A 179 1.48 14.41 13.85
C TRP A 179 2.94 14.39 14.34
N GLN A 180 3.14 14.32 15.65
CA GLN A 180 4.48 14.18 16.24
C GLN A 180 5.01 12.74 16.03
N GLY A 181 4.13 11.75 16.15
CA GLY A 181 4.42 10.36 15.78
C GLY A 181 4.87 10.25 14.31
N LEU A 182 4.14 10.88 13.38
CA LEU A 182 4.52 10.93 11.97
C LEU A 182 5.88 11.63 11.78
N THR A 183 6.11 12.77 12.44
CA THR A 183 7.40 13.49 12.35
C THR A 183 8.56 12.60 12.80
N ARG A 184 8.39 11.86 13.89
CA ARG A 184 9.41 10.92 14.38
C ARG A 184 9.67 9.80 13.38
N LEU A 185 8.62 9.21 12.81
CA LEU A 185 8.72 8.18 11.77
C LEU A 185 9.41 8.71 10.50
N ALA A 186 9.09 9.93 10.09
CA ALA A 186 9.73 10.59 8.96
C ALA A 186 11.24 10.76 9.19
N GLY A 187 11.66 11.13 10.41
CA GLY A 187 13.07 11.20 10.82
C GLY A 187 13.76 9.84 10.89
N GLN A 188 13.01 8.75 11.04
CA GLN A 188 13.50 7.36 10.96
C GLN A 188 13.51 6.81 9.52
N GLY A 189 13.16 7.62 8.52
CA GLY A 189 13.16 7.19 7.11
C GLY A 189 11.90 6.42 6.68
N ALA A 190 10.79 6.53 7.42
CA ALA A 190 9.54 5.92 7.02
C ALA A 190 9.01 6.47 5.68
N TRP A 191 8.15 5.68 5.04
CA TRP A 191 7.39 6.02 3.85
C TRP A 191 5.90 6.10 4.18
N VAL A 192 5.14 6.90 3.44
CA VAL A 192 3.67 6.93 3.52
C VAL A 192 3.05 6.65 2.17
N LYS A 193 2.02 5.80 2.15
CA LYS A 193 1.17 5.58 0.98
C LYS A 193 0.03 6.59 0.95
N LEU A 194 0.00 7.43 -0.08
CA LEU A 194 -1.14 8.27 -0.45
C LEU A 194 -2.20 7.38 -1.11
N SER A 195 -3.16 6.88 -0.32
CA SER A 195 -4.12 5.84 -0.75
C SER A 195 -5.33 5.78 0.19
N GLY A 196 -6.36 5.01 -0.18
CA GLY A 196 -7.43 4.59 0.74
C GLY A 196 -8.29 5.72 1.30
N TRP A 197 -8.52 6.80 0.55
CA TRP A 197 -9.18 8.04 1.01
C TRP A 197 -10.53 7.83 1.68
N TYR A 198 -11.35 6.91 1.15
CA TYR A 198 -12.65 6.55 1.71
C TYR A 198 -12.57 5.87 3.08
N ARG A 199 -11.39 5.41 3.50
CA ARG A 199 -11.15 4.85 4.85
C ARG A 199 -10.85 5.95 5.88
N LEU A 200 -10.70 7.20 5.46
CA LEU A 200 -10.21 8.32 6.27
C LEU A 200 -11.30 9.35 6.58
N LEU A 201 -12.53 8.87 6.78
CA LEU A 201 -13.71 9.70 7.10
C LEU A 201 -13.94 10.81 6.07
N ALA A 202 -13.72 10.48 4.79
CA ALA A 202 -13.89 11.38 3.67
C ALA A 202 -14.76 10.72 2.58
N SER A 203 -15.50 11.53 1.85
CA SER A 203 -16.28 11.11 0.68
C SER A 203 -15.68 11.72 -0.58
N ALA A 204 -15.86 11.05 -1.73
CA ALA A 204 -15.44 11.58 -3.03
C ALA A 204 -16.04 12.98 -3.27
N PRO A 205 -15.30 13.94 -3.87
CA PRO A 205 -13.97 13.80 -4.49
C PRO A 205 -12.79 13.94 -3.51
N TYR A 206 -13.00 13.70 -2.21
CA TYR A 206 -11.97 13.66 -1.15
C TYR A 206 -11.22 14.97 -0.89
N GLY A 207 -11.79 16.11 -1.32
CA GLY A 207 -11.18 17.43 -1.14
C GLY A 207 -10.89 17.81 0.32
N LEU A 208 -11.64 17.25 1.27
CA LEU A 208 -11.42 17.45 2.71
C LEU A 208 -10.07 16.91 3.20
N LEU A 209 -9.44 15.99 2.47
CA LEU A 209 -8.13 15.44 2.81
C LEU A 209 -6.97 16.27 2.25
N HIS A 210 -7.19 17.24 1.36
CA HIS A 210 -6.10 18.01 0.75
C HIS A 210 -5.16 18.65 1.79
N PRO A 211 -5.65 19.30 2.88
CA PRO A 211 -4.75 19.86 3.89
C PRO A 211 -3.87 18.80 4.57
N ALA A 212 -4.43 17.62 4.85
CA ALA A 212 -3.69 16.50 5.43
C ALA A 212 -2.65 15.95 4.44
N ILE A 213 -3.02 15.77 3.17
CA ILE A 213 -2.11 15.34 2.09
C ILE A 213 -0.94 16.32 1.95
N THR A 214 -1.20 17.62 1.89
CA THR A 214 -0.16 18.66 1.81
C THR A 214 0.76 18.63 3.03
N ARG A 215 0.20 18.48 4.25
CA ARG A 215 0.99 18.42 5.49
C ARG A 215 1.87 17.16 5.54
N VAL A 216 1.32 16.00 5.19
CA VAL A 216 2.10 14.75 5.12
C VAL A 216 3.20 14.89 4.08
N ALA A 217 2.91 15.43 2.90
CA ALA A 217 3.93 15.64 1.87
C ALA A 217 5.08 16.54 2.34
N ALA A 218 4.77 17.61 3.08
CA ALA A 218 5.78 18.48 3.68
C ALA A 218 6.66 17.75 4.72
N GLN A 219 6.09 16.84 5.51
CA GLN A 219 6.86 16.07 6.53
C GLN A 219 7.68 14.93 5.92
N MET A 220 7.12 14.22 4.94
CA MET A 220 7.73 13.02 4.37
C MET A 220 8.73 13.33 3.24
N GLY A 221 8.62 14.50 2.61
CA GLY A 221 9.44 14.89 1.47
C GLY A 221 9.28 13.90 0.32
N GLU A 222 10.39 13.28 -0.08
CA GLU A 222 10.40 12.33 -1.20
C GLU A 222 9.92 10.92 -0.85
N ARG A 223 9.68 10.61 0.42
CA ARG A 223 9.30 9.26 0.90
C ARG A 223 7.78 9.05 0.87
N LEU A 224 7.21 9.30 -0.30
CA LEU A 224 5.80 9.11 -0.59
C LEU A 224 5.64 8.20 -1.80
N VAL A 225 4.66 7.30 -1.73
CA VAL A 225 4.18 6.52 -2.88
C VAL A 225 2.66 6.63 -2.96
N TRP A 226 2.10 6.40 -4.14
CA TRP A 226 0.66 6.35 -4.31
C TRP A 226 0.17 4.90 -4.43
N GLY A 227 -1.05 4.62 -3.98
CA GLY A 227 -1.72 3.34 -4.21
C GLY A 227 -3.22 3.51 -4.37
N SER A 228 -3.83 2.69 -5.22
CA SER A 228 -5.27 2.75 -5.48
C SER A 228 -6.10 2.15 -4.34
N ASP A 229 -5.54 1.17 -3.61
CA ASP A 229 -6.28 0.28 -2.71
C ASP A 229 -7.36 -0.53 -3.48
N TRP A 230 -7.14 -0.77 -4.77
CA TRP A 230 -8.02 -1.56 -5.64
C TRP A 230 -8.12 -3.00 -5.09
N PRO A 231 -9.30 -3.65 -5.08
CA PRO A 231 -10.58 -3.27 -5.71
C PRO A 231 -11.49 -2.42 -4.83
N HIS A 232 -10.95 -1.67 -3.87
CA HIS A 232 -11.73 -0.83 -2.97
C HIS A 232 -12.75 -1.62 -2.15
N THR A 233 -12.25 -2.62 -1.41
CA THR A 233 -13.04 -3.57 -0.60
C THR A 233 -14.00 -2.95 0.43
N PHE A 234 -13.91 -1.64 0.65
CA PHE A 234 -14.89 -0.88 1.43
C PHE A 234 -16.25 -0.78 0.74
N PHE A 235 -16.30 -0.86 -0.59
CA PHE A 235 -17.51 -0.73 -1.39
C PHE A 235 -18.02 -2.09 -1.88
N ALA A 236 -19.33 -2.16 -2.13
CA ALA A 236 -19.91 -3.25 -2.89
C ALA A 236 -19.37 -3.24 -4.33
N SER A 237 -19.27 -4.42 -4.95
CA SER A 237 -18.65 -4.59 -6.28
C SER A 237 -19.27 -3.78 -7.42
N GLY A 238 -20.55 -3.38 -7.29
CA GLY A 238 -21.27 -2.54 -8.25
C GLY A 238 -21.15 -1.03 -8.02
N ALA A 239 -20.44 -0.59 -6.97
CA ALA A 239 -20.36 0.81 -6.55
C ALA A 239 -18.90 1.26 -6.33
N LEU A 240 -17.96 0.65 -7.05
CA LEU A 240 -16.54 0.94 -6.89
C LEU A 240 -16.20 2.35 -7.41
N PRO A 241 -15.38 3.13 -6.69
CA PRO A 241 -14.82 4.36 -7.23
C PRO A 241 -13.96 4.04 -8.46
N SER A 242 -13.85 4.99 -9.39
CA SER A 242 -12.98 4.83 -10.55
C SER A 242 -11.52 4.91 -10.13
N TYR A 243 -10.63 4.26 -10.89
CA TYR A 243 -9.19 4.29 -10.64
C TYR A 243 -8.62 5.73 -10.66
N ALA A 244 -9.12 6.58 -11.56
CA ALA A 244 -8.78 8.00 -11.61
C ALA A 244 -9.23 8.78 -10.36
N SER A 245 -10.41 8.49 -9.81
CA SER A 245 -10.96 9.24 -8.67
C SER A 245 -10.14 9.11 -7.38
N VAL A 246 -9.35 8.04 -7.23
CA VAL A 246 -8.42 7.84 -6.10
C VAL A 246 -7.01 8.36 -6.38
N TRP A 247 -6.72 8.76 -7.63
CA TRP A 247 -5.50 9.45 -8.01
C TRP A 247 -5.61 10.97 -7.92
N GLU A 248 -6.75 11.52 -8.37
CA GLU A 248 -7.02 12.96 -8.42
C GLU A 248 -6.73 13.73 -7.12
N PRO A 249 -7.02 13.22 -5.90
CA PRO A 249 -6.72 13.95 -4.67
C PRO A 249 -5.24 14.28 -4.49
N VAL A 250 -4.33 13.43 -5.00
CA VAL A 250 -2.88 13.72 -4.96
C VAL A 250 -2.53 14.85 -5.92
N VAL A 251 -3.08 14.83 -7.13
CA VAL A 251 -2.87 15.87 -8.14
C VAL A 251 -3.42 17.21 -7.65
N ASN A 252 -4.63 17.20 -7.08
CA ASN A 252 -5.30 18.41 -6.62
C ASN A 252 -4.61 19.03 -5.41
N ALA A 253 -4.06 18.21 -4.49
CA ALA A 253 -3.38 18.71 -3.30
C ALA A 253 -1.92 19.14 -3.55
N LEU A 254 -1.19 18.46 -4.44
CA LEU A 254 0.26 18.62 -4.59
C LEU A 254 0.71 19.11 -5.98
N GLY A 255 -0.21 19.16 -6.95
CA GLY A 255 0.09 19.48 -8.35
C GLY A 255 0.57 18.27 -9.15
N HIS A 256 0.37 18.33 -10.47
CA HIS A 256 0.61 17.22 -11.39
C HIS A 256 2.05 16.69 -11.36
N GLY A 257 3.06 17.58 -11.37
CA GLY A 257 4.46 17.18 -11.37
C GLY A 257 4.90 16.46 -10.09
N ALA A 258 4.42 16.91 -8.92
CA ALA A 258 4.69 16.22 -7.66
C ALA A 258 3.99 14.86 -7.62
N ALA A 259 2.75 14.80 -8.09
CA ALA A 259 2.00 13.56 -8.17
C ALA A 259 2.75 12.52 -9.02
N LEU A 260 3.17 12.85 -10.24
CA LEU A 260 3.94 11.92 -11.09
C LEU A 260 5.21 11.40 -10.39
N ARG A 261 5.99 12.26 -9.74
CA ARG A 261 7.17 11.84 -8.96
C ARG A 261 6.82 10.86 -7.84
N ILE A 262 5.71 11.07 -7.15
CA ILE A 262 5.22 10.16 -6.10
C ILE A 262 4.85 8.79 -6.67
N ARG A 263 4.28 8.76 -7.89
CA ARG A 263 3.94 7.51 -8.58
C ARG A 263 5.19 6.76 -9.05
N ASP A 264 6.20 7.46 -9.57
CA ASP A 264 7.46 6.85 -9.99
C ASP A 264 8.35 6.45 -8.81
N ALA A 265 8.16 7.08 -7.64
CA ALA A 265 8.95 6.80 -6.43
C ALA A 265 8.81 5.36 -5.93
N GLY A 266 7.78 4.61 -6.35
CA GLY A 266 7.63 3.19 -6.05
C GLY A 266 8.86 2.37 -6.43
N ALA A 267 9.56 2.72 -7.52
CA ALA A 267 10.80 2.05 -7.92
C ALA A 267 11.89 2.12 -6.83
N ARG A 268 11.96 3.20 -6.04
CA ARG A 268 12.97 3.32 -4.96
C ARG A 268 12.67 2.47 -3.74
N LEU A 269 11.39 2.18 -3.50
CA LEU A 269 10.94 1.40 -2.34
C LEU A 269 10.82 -0.09 -2.66
N TYR A 270 10.45 -0.43 -3.90
CA TYR A 270 10.03 -1.78 -4.27
C TYR A 270 10.92 -2.47 -5.31
N ALA A 271 11.73 -1.75 -6.11
CA ALA A 271 12.52 -2.37 -7.17
C ALA A 271 13.61 -3.29 -6.61
#